data_AF-A0A1W1CSQ1-F1
#
_entry.id   AF-A0A1W1CSQ1-F1
#
_cell.length_a   1.000
_cell.length_b   1.000
_cell.length_c   1.000
_cell.angle_alpha   90.00
_cell.angle_beta   90.00
_cell.angle_gamma   90.00
#
_symmetry.space_group_name_H-M   'P 1'
#
loop_
_entity.id
_entity.type
_entity.pdbx_description
1 polymer ?
#
loop_
_entity_poly.entity_id
_entity_poly.type
_entity_poly.pdbx_seq_one_letter_code
_entity_poly.pdbx_strand_id
1 'polypeptide(L)' 'MCLVISILGLFFAYNFYNSGNFLLAGGSVVVSLLFITLMIRNILSVKKRKEEKKKYDN' A
#
# COMPACT_ATOMS: atom_id res chain seq x y z
N MET A 1 -7.12 -4.99 -3.62
CA MET A 1 -7.74 -3.97 -2.74
C MET A 1 -6.74 -2.91 -2.28
N CYS A 2 -5.48 -3.23 -1.95
CA CYS A 2 -4.49 -2.23 -1.53
C CYS A 2 -4.07 -1.22 -2.63
N LEU A 3 -4.09 -1.61 -3.91
CA LEU A 3 -3.89 -0.67 -5.03
C LEU A 3 -4.92 0.46 -5.06
N VAL A 4 -6.20 0.13 -4.80
CA VAL A 4 -7.30 1.12 -4.75
C VAL A 4 -7.07 2.12 -3.62
N ILE A 5 -6.60 1.64 -2.46
CA ILE A 5 -6.41 2.48 -1.28
C ILE A 5 -5.16 3.36 -1.41
N SER A 6 -4.12 2.88 -2.10
CA SER A 6 -2.94 3.71 -2.42
C SER A 6 -3.28 4.82 -3.42
N ILE A 7 -4.12 4.54 -4.42
CA ILE A 7 -4.62 5.56 -5.37
C ILE A 7 -5.51 6.58 -4.66
N LEU A 8 -6.43 6.14 -3.79
CA LEU A 8 -7.25 7.04 -2.97
C LEU A 8 -6.40 7.91 -2.04
N GLY A 9 -5.36 7.33 -1.42
CA GLY A 9 -4.41 8.07 -0.59
C GLY A 9 -3.66 9.16 -1.36
N LEU A 10 -3.27 8.88 -2.61
CA LEU A 10 -2.62 9.86 -3.49
C LEU A 10 -3.59 11.00 -3.87
N PHE A 11 -4.85 10.65 -4.18
CA PHE A 11 -5.88 11.61 -4.55
C PHE A 11 -6.26 12.54 -3.38
N PHE A 12 -6.35 11.99 -2.16
CA PHE A 12 -6.55 12.78 -0.95
C PHE A 12 -5.35 13.65 -0.62
N ALA A 13 -4.12 13.13 -0.73
CA ALA A 13 -2.91 13.91 -0.48
C ALA A 13 -2.83 15.14 -1.42
N TYR A 14 -3.17 14.96 -2.70
CA TYR A 14 -3.20 16.07 -3.67
C TYR A 14 -4.27 17.11 -3.34
N ASN A 15 -5.49 16.67 -3.02
CA ASN A 15 -6.57 17.58 -2.63
C ASN A 15 -6.25 18.34 -1.33
N PHE A 16 -5.70 17.67 -0.32
CA PHE A 16 -5.36 18.31 0.95
C PHE A 16 -4.15 19.24 0.86
N TYR A 17 -3.18 18.91 0.02
CA TYR A 17 -2.06 19.80 -0.28
C TYR A 17 -2.55 21.11 -0.93
N ASN A 18 -3.46 21.00 -1.91
CA ASN A 18 -4.04 22.18 -2.57
C ASN A 18 -4.96 22.99 -1.65
N SER A 19 -5.57 22.34 -0.65
CA SER A 19 -6.47 22.99 0.30
C SER A 19 -5.75 23.63 1.51
N GLY A 20 -4.42 23.62 1.55
CA GLY A 20 -3.61 24.21 2.64
C GLY A 20 -3.63 23.45 3.97
N ASN A 21 -4.25 22.27 4.01
CA ASN A 21 -4.45 21.50 5.24
C ASN A 21 -3.31 20.48 5.43
N PHE A 22 -2.20 20.98 5.97
CA PHE A 22 -0.94 20.23 6.13
C PHE A 22 -1.09 18.98 7.01
N LEU A 23 -1.94 19.03 8.05
CA LEU A 23 -2.21 17.91 8.94
C LEU A 23 -2.84 16.72 8.19
N LEU A 24 -3.73 17.02 7.25
CA LEU A 24 -4.51 16.04 6.52
C LEU A 24 -3.69 15.46 5.35
N ALA A 25 -2.86 16.30 4.72
CA ALA A 25 -1.82 15.87 3.79
C ALA A 25 -0.83 14.88 4.45
N GLY A 26 -0.35 15.20 5.65
CA GLY A 26 0.49 14.31 6.46
C GLY A 26 -0.20 12.98 6.79
N GLY A 27 -1.47 13.02 7.19
CA GLY A 27 -2.28 11.83 7.44
C GLY A 27 -2.39 10.92 6.22
N SER A 28 -2.66 11.47 5.04
CA SER A 28 -2.73 10.70 3.80
C SER A 28 -1.39 10.05 3.39
N VAL A 29 -0.25 10.71 3.67
CA VAL A 29 1.08 10.14 3.42
C VAL A 29 1.36 8.95 4.34
N VAL A 30 1.03 9.06 5.63
CA VAL A 30 1.19 7.96 6.60
C VAL A 30 0.32 6.76 6.22
N VAL A 31 -0.94 7.00 5.83
CA VAL A 31 -1.84 5.95 5.37
C VAL A 31 -1.28 5.27 4.12
N SER A 32 -0.80 6.04 3.14
CA SER A 32 -0.21 5.49 1.92
C SER A 32 1.02 4.60 2.21
N LEU A 33 1.93 5.04 3.09
CA LEU A 33 3.10 4.26 3.52
C LEU A 33 2.72 2.95 4.23
N LEU A 34 1.68 2.97 5.08
CA LEU A 34 1.17 1.78 5.73
C LEU A 34 0.66 0.75 4.70
N PHE A 35 -0.10 1.21 3.71
CA PHE A 35 -0.64 0.35 2.66
C PHE A 35 0.44 -0.20 1.72
N ILE A 36 1.46 0.60 1.39
CA ILE A 36 2.62 0.14 0.62
C ILE A 36 3.35 -0.97 1.38
N THR A 37 3.58 -0.79 2.68
CA THR A 37 4.24 -1.80 3.52
C THR A 37 3.44 -3.10 3.56
N LEU A 38 2.11 -3.02 3.74
CA LEU A 38 1.23 -4.19 3.71
C LEU A 38 1.18 -4.86 2.33
N MET A 39 1.27 -4.10 1.24
CA MET A 39 1.34 -4.63 -0.12
C MET A 39 2.63 -5.41 -0.36
N ILE A 40 3.78 -4.86 0.06
CA ILE A 40 5.08 -5.53 0.00
C ILE A 40 5.02 -6.87 0.77
N ARG A 41 4.49 -6.85 2.00
CA ARG A 41 4.31 -8.07 2.81
C ARG A 41 3.37 -9.09 2.15
N ASN A 42 2.29 -8.64 1.51
CA ASN A 42 1.38 -9.51 0.77
C ASN A 42 2.09 -10.18 -0.42
N ILE A 43 2.84 -9.43 -1.22
CA ILE A 43 3.59 -9.98 -2.36
C ILE A 43 4.61 -11.01 -1.88
N LEU A 44 5.39 -10.70 -0.84
CA LEU A 44 6.34 -11.63 -0.24
C LEU A 44 5.67 -12.91 0.29
N SER A 45 4.53 -12.79 0.97
CA SER A 45 3.78 -13.94 1.48
C SER A 45 3.26 -14.84 0.35
N VAL A 46 2.70 -14.25 -0.70
CA VAL A 46 2.21 -15.00 -1.86
C VAL A 46 3.38 -15.65 -2.62
N LYS A 47 4.53 -14.96 -2.73
CA LYS A 47 5.72 -15.48 -3.39
C LYS A 47 6.30 -16.69 -2.64
N LYS A 48 6.42 -16.61 -1.31
CA LYS A 48 6.81 -17.76 -0.47
C LYS A 48 5.87 -18.95 -0.61
N ARG A 49 4.56 -18.73 -0.60
CA ARG A 49 3.57 -19.81 -0.80
C ARG A 49 3.68 -20.49 -2.17
N LYS A 50 4.08 -19.74 -3.22
CA LYS A 50 4.32 -20.32 -4.56
C LYS A 50 5.62 -21.13 -4.62
N GLU A 51 6.66 -20.69 -3.95
CA GLU A 51 7.93 -21.41 -3.86
C GLU A 51 7.79 -22.70 -3.04
N GLU A 52 7.06 -22.67 -1.92
CA GLU A 52 6.78 -23.86 -1.12
C GLU A 52 5.96 -24.89 -1.89
N LYS A 53 4.96 -24.47 -2.67
CA LYS A 53 4.21 -25.39 -3.54
C LYS A 53 5.08 -26.02 -4.62
N LYS A 54 5.99 -25.26 -5.26
CA LYS A 54 6.92 -25.81 -6.26
C LYS A 54 7.92 -26.81 -5.67
N LYS A 55 8.25 -26.69 -4.38
CA LYS A 55 9.20 -27.57 -3.70
C LYS A 55 8.59 -28.89 -3.23
N TYR A 56 7.26 -29.00 -3.23
CA TYR A 56 6.51 -30.20 -2.83
C TYR A 56 5.98 -30.99 -4.05
N ASP A 57 6.02 -30.39 -5.24
CA ASP A 57 5.60 -30.97 -6.52
C ASP A 57 6.78 -31.53 -7.34
N ASN A 58 8.00 -31.49 -6.79
CA ASN A 58 9.25 -31.99 -7.36
C ASN A 58 10.01 -32.82 -6.33
#